data_AF-A0AAN0K8H6-F1
#
_entry.id   AF-A0AAN0K8H6-F1
#
_cell.length_a   1.000
_cell.length_b   1.000
_cell.length_c   1.000
_cell.angle_alpha   90.00
_cell.angle_beta   90.00
_cell.angle_gamma   90.00
#
_symmetry.space_group_name_H-M   'P 1'
#
loop_
_entity.id
_entity.type
_entity.pdbx_description
1 polymer ?
#
loop_
_entity_poly.entity_id
_entity_poly.type
_entity_poly.pdbx_seq_one_letter_code
_entity_poly.pdbx_strand_id
1 'polypeptide(L)'
;MSKRSEILDVNQVISAKYGIIYTEILGWIDLGHASGDDIRSVLSQMELGESKLDKFYHIRYEQNMFVKRKLAGTAKYSLWKIRRGRLLSERHSIALAMMMRTGIAFEGMQDSWPFSWATDSGFSGEDLVSDLLGFYRAIHGKNYLSDLKPVSKNESIKRWDYYGAVGNFKNKGFRPLLFPDPSKSPNARPYLGELPSFMKSVKPYSNFDSGDVVIVNDSDFGVYLNNKRVYGD
;
A
#
# COMPACT_ATOMS: atom_id res chain seq x y z
N MET A 1 5.47 4.22 -10.89
CA MET A 1 4.89 3.32 -11.90
C MET A 1 5.91 2.27 -12.26
N SER A 2 5.53 1.01 -12.08
CA SER A 2 6.32 -0.17 -12.34
C SER A 2 6.72 -0.30 -13.80
N LYS A 3 7.86 -0.96 -14.04
CA LYS A 3 8.39 -1.21 -15.39
C LYS A 3 8.55 -2.68 -15.68
N ARG A 4 8.42 -3.03 -16.95
CA ARG A 4 8.69 -4.40 -17.45
C ARG A 4 10.07 -4.93 -17.02
N SER A 5 11.09 -4.07 -17.02
CA SER A 5 12.46 -4.43 -16.63
C SER A 5 12.60 -4.77 -15.14
N GLU A 6 11.65 -4.38 -14.31
CA GLU A 6 11.62 -4.63 -12.87
C GLU A 6 10.89 -5.94 -12.53
N ILE A 7 10.39 -6.67 -13.54
CA ILE A 7 9.79 -8.00 -13.35
C ILE A 7 10.87 -8.98 -12.90
N LEU A 8 10.67 -9.54 -11.71
CA LEU A 8 11.61 -10.48 -11.10
C LEU A 8 11.20 -11.94 -11.33
N ASP A 9 12.18 -12.82 -11.21
CA ASP A 9 11.92 -14.25 -11.02
C ASP A 9 11.57 -14.54 -9.55
N VAL A 10 10.75 -15.57 -9.32
CA VAL A 10 10.28 -15.96 -7.98
C VAL A 10 11.44 -16.17 -7.01
N ASN A 11 12.54 -16.75 -7.48
CA ASN A 11 13.71 -17.03 -6.64
C ASN A 11 14.44 -15.75 -6.18
N GLN A 12 14.27 -14.64 -6.89
CA GLN A 12 14.87 -13.35 -6.56
C GLN A 12 14.04 -12.57 -5.54
N VAL A 13 12.75 -12.87 -5.40
CA VAL A 13 11.80 -12.10 -4.58
C VAL A 13 12.17 -12.09 -3.11
N ILE A 14 12.68 -13.21 -2.59
CA ILE A 14 12.95 -13.36 -1.15
C ILE A 14 13.96 -12.33 -0.63
N SER A 15 14.94 -11.96 -1.46
CA SER A 15 16.00 -11.00 -1.10
C SER A 15 15.80 -9.62 -1.72
N ALA A 16 14.84 -9.45 -2.64
CA ALA A 16 14.61 -8.20 -3.34
C ALA A 16 13.86 -7.19 -2.46
N LYS A 17 14.38 -5.96 -2.41
CA LYS A 17 13.70 -4.82 -1.76
C LYS A 17 12.72 -4.10 -2.70
N TYR A 18 12.90 -4.24 -4.00
CA TYR A 18 12.15 -3.58 -5.04
C TYR A 18 11.98 -4.51 -6.23
N GLY A 19 11.01 -4.21 -7.08
CA GLY A 19 10.67 -5.03 -8.24
C GLY A 19 9.19 -5.39 -8.23
N ILE A 20 8.74 -6.01 -9.31
CA ILE A 20 7.36 -6.44 -9.44
C ILE A 20 7.30 -7.93 -9.77
N ILE A 21 6.29 -8.61 -9.27
CA ILE A 21 5.96 -9.99 -9.62
C ILE A 21 4.48 -10.14 -9.90
N TYR A 22 4.13 -11.18 -10.64
CA TYR A 22 2.73 -11.59 -10.79
C TYR A 22 2.43 -12.84 -9.96
N THR A 23 1.26 -12.85 -9.34
CA THR A 23 0.74 -13.96 -8.55
C THR A 23 -0.68 -14.28 -9.00
N GLU A 24 -1.09 -15.55 -8.94
CA GLU A 24 -2.44 -15.94 -9.36
C GLU A 24 -3.53 -15.47 -8.39
N ILE A 25 -3.16 -15.13 -7.15
CA ILE A 25 -4.13 -14.73 -6.11
C ILE A 25 -4.27 -13.22 -5.98
N LEU A 26 -3.16 -12.46 -6.04
CA LEU A 26 -3.22 -11.00 -5.88
C LEU A 26 -2.98 -10.22 -7.18
N GLY A 27 -2.62 -10.90 -8.26
CA GLY A 27 -2.22 -10.24 -9.50
C GLY A 27 -0.81 -9.68 -9.37
N TRP A 28 -0.59 -8.49 -9.92
CA TRP A 28 0.69 -7.78 -9.80
C TRP A 28 0.93 -7.32 -8.36
N ILE A 29 2.17 -7.45 -7.91
CA ILE A 29 2.62 -7.02 -6.58
C ILE A 29 3.92 -6.21 -6.74
N ASP A 30 3.91 -4.96 -6.27
CA ASP A 30 5.11 -4.16 -6.06
C ASP A 30 5.76 -4.55 -4.73
N LEU A 31 7.02 -5.00 -4.77
CA LEU A 31 7.74 -5.48 -3.59
C LEU A 31 8.16 -4.37 -2.63
N GLY A 32 8.32 -3.14 -3.12
CA GLY A 32 8.59 -1.98 -2.28
C GLY A 32 7.38 -1.62 -1.42
N HIS A 33 6.20 -1.55 -2.03
CA HIS A 33 4.93 -1.37 -1.33
C HIS A 33 4.63 -2.54 -0.39
N ALA A 34 4.81 -3.78 -0.86
CA ALA A 34 4.57 -4.98 -0.07
C ALA A 34 5.63 -5.28 1.01
N SER A 35 6.56 -4.36 1.28
CA SER A 35 7.57 -4.50 2.34
C SER A 35 6.94 -4.43 3.73
N GLY A 36 5.95 -3.53 3.92
CA GLY A 36 5.29 -3.25 5.20
C GLY A 36 6.13 -2.42 6.19
N ASP A 37 7.19 -1.74 5.73
CA ASP A 37 8.07 -0.95 6.59
C ASP A 37 7.35 0.27 7.22
N ASP A 38 6.44 0.87 6.46
CA ASP A 38 5.54 1.94 6.92
C ASP A 38 4.65 1.47 8.09
N ILE A 39 4.08 0.27 7.98
CA ILE A 39 3.26 -0.34 9.03
C ILE A 39 4.10 -0.69 10.25
N ARG A 40 5.30 -1.25 10.07
CA ARG A 40 6.22 -1.48 11.20
C ARG A 40 6.55 -0.18 11.92
N SER A 41 6.78 0.90 11.19
CA SER A 41 7.01 2.23 11.77
C SER A 41 5.82 2.70 12.63
N VAL A 42 4.60 2.55 12.13
CA VAL A 42 3.37 2.87 12.89
C VAL A 42 3.29 2.05 14.17
N LEU A 43 3.52 0.74 14.09
CA LEU A 43 3.45 -0.14 15.25
C LEU A 43 4.54 0.18 16.28
N SER A 44 5.75 0.53 15.83
CA SER A 44 6.82 1.01 16.72
C SER A 44 6.47 2.33 17.40
N GLN A 45 5.85 3.28 16.68
CA GLN A 45 5.36 4.52 17.29
C GLN A 45 4.29 4.24 18.34
N MET A 46 3.38 3.30 18.08
CA MET A 46 2.35 2.89 19.05
C MET A 46 2.98 2.22 20.27
N GLU A 47 3.96 1.35 20.09
CA GLU A 47 4.69 0.71 21.20
C GLU A 47 5.37 1.76 22.10
N LEU A 48 6.06 2.73 21.50
CA LEU A 48 6.66 3.86 22.22
C LEU A 48 5.62 4.76 22.89
N GLY A 49 4.42 4.88 22.31
CA GLY A 49 3.30 5.60 22.91
C GLY A 49 2.71 4.88 24.12
N GLU A 50 2.53 3.57 24.02
CA GLU A 50 2.02 2.71 25.09
C GLU A 50 2.98 2.64 26.28
N SER A 51 4.29 2.79 26.06
CA SER A 51 5.30 2.80 27.13
C SER A 51 5.39 4.12 27.91
N LYS A 52 4.69 5.19 27.47
CA LYS A 52 4.68 6.50 28.15
C LYS A 52 3.60 6.59 29.21
N LEU A 53 3.71 7.57 30.10
CA LEU A 53 2.71 7.82 31.15
C LEU A 53 1.52 8.66 30.67
N ASP A 54 1.67 9.34 29.54
CA ASP A 54 0.62 10.18 28.97
C ASP A 54 -0.66 9.39 28.69
N LYS A 55 -1.82 10.03 28.92
CA LYS A 55 -3.13 9.40 28.66
C LYS A 55 -3.35 9.14 27.17
N PHE A 56 -2.71 9.94 26.31
CA PHE A 56 -2.79 9.83 24.86
C PHE A 56 -1.40 10.00 24.24
N TYR A 57 -1.20 9.40 23.09
CA TYR A 57 -0.02 9.62 22.25
C TYR A 57 -0.44 9.89 20.81
N HIS A 58 0.47 10.47 20.03
CA HIS A 58 0.26 10.77 18.62
C HIS A 58 1.02 9.78 17.74
N ILE A 59 0.38 9.37 16.66
CA ILE A 59 0.95 8.51 15.63
C ILE A 59 0.86 9.22 14.31
N ARG A 60 1.98 9.25 13.59
CA ARG A 60 2.06 9.74 12.23
C ARG A 60 2.17 8.55 11.29
N TYR A 61 1.29 8.50 10.30
CA TYR A 61 1.44 7.62 9.15
C TYR A 61 1.76 8.47 7.93
N GLU A 62 2.70 8.03 7.09
CA GLU A 62 3.12 8.77 5.89
C GLU A 62 3.28 7.81 4.72
N GLN A 63 2.59 8.08 3.61
CA GLN A 63 2.82 7.44 2.33
C GLN A 63 3.51 8.42 1.39
N ASN A 64 4.65 7.99 0.86
CA ASN A 64 5.45 8.76 -0.09
C ASN A 64 5.22 8.25 -1.52
N MET A 65 4.98 9.18 -2.45
CA MET A 65 5.01 8.91 -3.89
C MET A 65 6.17 9.68 -4.52
N PHE A 66 7.22 8.97 -4.93
CA PHE A 66 8.38 9.56 -5.62
C PHE A 66 8.21 9.47 -7.14
N VAL A 67 8.29 10.60 -7.84
CA VAL A 67 8.48 10.64 -9.29
C VAL A 67 9.98 10.70 -9.60
N LYS A 68 10.43 9.88 -10.56
CA LYS A 68 11.81 9.87 -11.12
C LYS A 68 12.93 9.95 -10.06
N ARG A 69 13.41 8.80 -9.57
CA ARG A 69 14.66 8.69 -8.77
C ARG A 69 14.77 9.75 -7.65
N LYS A 70 13.72 9.96 -6.85
CA LYS A 70 13.72 10.83 -5.65
C LYS A 70 13.91 12.34 -5.90
N LEU A 71 13.73 12.84 -7.13
CA LEU A 71 13.91 14.27 -7.43
C LEU A 71 12.74 15.13 -6.94
N ALA A 72 11.51 14.67 -7.14
CA ALA A 72 10.30 15.32 -6.65
C ALA A 72 9.30 14.25 -6.19
N GLY A 73 8.67 14.49 -5.05
CA GLY A 73 7.68 13.58 -4.49
C GLY A 73 6.59 14.34 -3.76
N THR A 74 5.43 13.71 -3.68
CA THR A 74 4.35 14.15 -2.81
C THR A 74 4.21 13.13 -1.71
N ALA A 75 3.97 13.58 -0.48
CA ALA A 75 3.59 12.69 0.60
C ALA A 75 2.23 13.11 1.14
N LYS A 76 1.44 12.11 1.51
CA LYS A 76 0.33 12.32 2.43
C LYS A 76 0.71 11.75 3.77
N TYR A 77 0.41 12.50 4.81
CA TYR A 77 0.47 11.97 6.15
C TYR A 77 -0.85 12.18 6.87
N SER A 78 -1.12 11.28 7.78
CA SER A 78 -2.21 11.39 8.73
C SER A 78 -1.64 11.40 10.15
N LEU A 79 -2.21 12.26 11.00
CA LEU A 79 -1.83 12.39 12.40
C LEU A 79 -3.01 11.98 13.26
N TRP A 80 -2.84 10.92 14.02
CA TRP A 80 -3.90 10.36 14.85
C TRP A 80 -3.47 10.41 16.31
N LYS A 81 -4.42 10.70 17.18
CA LYS A 81 -4.25 10.70 18.63
C LYS A 81 -4.94 9.46 19.19
N ILE A 82 -4.21 8.65 19.94
CA ILE A 82 -4.67 7.36 20.45
C ILE A 82 -4.60 7.38 21.97
N ARG A 83 -5.68 6.94 22.63
CA ARG A 83 -5.71 6.74 24.08
C ARG A 83 -4.83 5.55 24.43
N ARG A 84 -3.94 5.72 25.40
CA ARG A 84 -3.12 4.64 25.96
C ARG A 84 -3.98 3.48 26.50
N GLY A 85 -3.41 2.28 26.47
CA GLY A 85 -4.02 1.04 26.93
C GLY A 85 -4.73 0.26 25.81
N ARG A 86 -4.34 0.44 24.55
CA ARG A 86 -4.92 -0.32 23.43
C ARG A 86 -4.32 -1.71 23.34
N LEU A 87 -5.17 -2.72 23.16
CA LEU A 87 -4.73 -4.08 22.87
C LEU A 87 -4.00 -4.12 21.52
N LEU A 88 -3.08 -5.06 21.35
CA LEU A 88 -2.33 -5.22 20.10
C LEU A 88 -3.26 -5.42 18.88
N SER A 89 -4.35 -6.17 19.03
CA SER A 89 -5.36 -6.36 17.98
C SER A 89 -6.07 -5.07 17.58
N GLU A 90 -6.33 -4.18 18.54
CA GLU A 90 -6.92 -2.87 18.29
C GLU A 90 -5.88 -1.95 17.62
N ARG A 91 -4.62 -1.99 18.06
CA ARG A 91 -3.50 -1.29 17.40
C ARG A 91 -3.34 -1.71 15.93
N HIS A 92 -3.44 -3.00 15.61
CA HIS A 92 -3.47 -3.48 14.22
C HIS A 92 -4.68 -2.94 13.45
N SER A 93 -5.86 -2.91 14.08
CA SER A 93 -7.09 -2.36 13.47
C SER A 93 -6.96 -0.86 13.18
N ILE A 94 -6.32 -0.10 14.07
CA ILE A 94 -6.03 1.33 13.90
C ILE A 94 -5.02 1.54 12.77
N ALA A 95 -3.91 0.79 12.77
CA ALA A 95 -2.91 0.87 11.72
C ALA A 95 -3.50 0.56 10.33
N LEU A 96 -4.37 -0.45 10.24
CA LEU A 96 -5.10 -0.77 9.00
C LEU A 96 -5.99 0.41 8.56
N ALA A 97 -6.73 1.01 9.48
CA ALA A 97 -7.58 2.16 9.17
C ALA A 97 -6.77 3.39 8.73
N MET A 98 -5.61 3.65 9.36
CA MET A 98 -4.70 4.72 8.94
C MET A 98 -4.19 4.52 7.51
N MET A 99 -3.72 3.30 7.19
CA MET A 99 -3.27 2.93 5.84
C MET A 99 -4.39 3.09 4.82
N MET A 100 -5.57 2.50 5.09
CA MET A 100 -6.69 2.54 4.16
C MET A 100 -7.22 3.95 3.92
N ARG A 101 -7.36 4.78 4.97
CA ARG A 101 -7.82 6.17 4.82
C ARG A 101 -6.80 7.03 4.10
N THR A 102 -5.52 6.88 4.39
CA THR A 102 -4.46 7.65 3.72
C THR A 102 -4.35 7.28 2.23
N GLY A 103 -4.45 5.98 1.91
CA GLY A 103 -4.50 5.49 0.53
C GLY A 103 -5.71 6.02 -0.23
N ILE A 104 -6.92 5.91 0.32
CA ILE A 104 -8.15 6.44 -0.31
C ILE A 104 -8.13 7.97 -0.44
N ALA A 105 -7.67 8.68 0.60
CA ALA A 105 -7.57 10.14 0.55
C ALA A 105 -6.61 10.61 -0.54
N PHE A 106 -5.55 9.85 -0.83
CA PHE A 106 -4.62 10.15 -1.92
C PHE A 106 -5.30 10.11 -3.29
N GLU A 107 -6.29 9.25 -3.50
CA GLU A 107 -7.09 9.17 -4.73
C GLU A 107 -7.96 10.41 -4.95
N GLY A 108 -8.70 10.82 -3.92
CA GLY A 108 -9.61 11.97 -4.02
C GLY A 108 -8.91 13.29 -4.35
N MET A 109 -7.62 13.41 -4.03
CA MET A 109 -6.82 14.60 -4.35
C MET A 109 -6.35 14.63 -5.81
N GLN A 110 -6.05 13.49 -6.43
CA GLN A 110 -5.63 13.46 -7.83
C GLN A 110 -6.81 13.50 -8.81
N ASP A 111 -8.00 13.12 -8.34
CA ASP A 111 -9.26 13.41 -9.03
C ASP A 111 -9.62 14.92 -8.96
N SER A 112 -8.90 15.73 -8.15
CA SER A 112 -9.16 17.18 -7.98
C SER A 112 -8.25 18.08 -8.82
N TRP A 113 -8.84 19.10 -9.45
CA TRP A 113 -8.14 20.10 -10.25
C TRP A 113 -7.33 21.08 -9.35
N PRO A 114 -6.09 21.51 -9.72
CA PRO A 114 -5.41 21.33 -11.01
C PRO A 114 -4.40 20.16 -11.08
N PHE A 115 -4.36 19.29 -10.07
CA PHE A 115 -3.34 18.23 -9.96
C PHE A 115 -3.46 17.13 -11.03
N SER A 116 -4.67 16.90 -11.56
CA SER A 116 -4.89 15.96 -12.69
C SER A 116 -4.15 16.37 -13.99
N TRP A 117 -3.79 17.65 -14.15
CA TRP A 117 -3.13 18.16 -15.36
C TRP A 117 -1.60 18.14 -15.27
N ALA A 118 -1.04 18.16 -14.05
CA ALA A 118 0.40 18.25 -13.82
C ALA A 118 1.08 16.88 -13.61
N THR A 119 0.33 15.83 -13.25
CA THR A 119 0.90 14.54 -12.84
C THR A 119 0.10 13.35 -13.35
N ASP A 120 0.66 12.54 -14.27
CA ASP A 120 0.11 11.24 -14.72
C ASP A 120 0.41 10.10 -13.71
N SER A 121 0.54 10.43 -12.41
CA SER A 121 1.06 9.53 -11.38
C SER A 121 0.00 9.16 -10.34
N GLY A 122 -1.15 8.69 -10.78
CA GLY A 122 -2.12 8.05 -9.88
C GLY A 122 -1.89 6.56 -9.68
N PHE A 123 -2.45 6.00 -8.58
CA PHE A 123 -2.24 4.61 -8.18
C PHE A 123 -2.31 3.66 -9.37
N SER A 124 -1.30 2.81 -9.48
CA SER A 124 -1.23 1.71 -10.42
C SER A 124 -2.07 0.55 -9.89
N GLY A 125 -2.42 -0.41 -10.75
CA GLY A 125 -3.35 -1.48 -10.42
C GLY A 125 -2.93 -2.36 -9.23
N GLU A 126 -1.63 -2.37 -8.91
CA GLU A 126 -0.98 -3.15 -7.87
C GLU A 126 -0.81 -2.44 -6.53
N ASP A 127 -0.90 -1.11 -6.46
CA ASP A 127 -0.36 -0.36 -5.33
C ASP A 127 -1.09 -0.69 -4.01
N LEU A 128 -2.42 -0.48 -3.94
CA LEU A 128 -3.19 -0.69 -2.71
C LEU A 128 -3.23 -2.15 -2.25
N VAL A 129 -3.23 -3.11 -3.18
CA VAL A 129 -3.18 -4.53 -2.83
C VAL A 129 -1.79 -4.92 -2.33
N SER A 130 -0.73 -4.27 -2.83
CA SER A 130 0.65 -4.44 -2.35
C SER A 130 0.82 -3.86 -0.95
N ASP A 131 0.31 -2.65 -0.70
CA ASP A 131 0.30 -2.04 0.63
C ASP A 131 -0.43 -2.94 1.65
N LEU A 132 -1.61 -3.46 1.29
CA LEU A 132 -2.36 -4.38 2.14
C LEU A 132 -1.58 -5.68 2.42
N LEU A 133 -0.88 -6.23 1.43
CA LEU A 133 0.01 -7.37 1.65
C LEU A 133 1.15 -7.00 2.61
N GLY A 134 1.74 -5.82 2.46
CA GLY A 134 2.76 -5.26 3.34
C GLY A 134 2.27 -5.18 4.80
N PHE A 135 1.04 -4.69 5.01
CA PHE A 135 0.38 -4.67 6.32
C PHE A 135 0.33 -6.06 6.96
N TYR A 136 -0.17 -7.07 6.24
CA TYR A 136 -0.28 -8.43 6.77
C TYR A 136 1.07 -9.09 7.02
N ARG A 137 2.08 -8.80 6.20
CA ARG A 137 3.48 -9.22 6.45
C ARG A 137 4.04 -8.58 7.71
N ALA A 138 3.73 -7.30 7.96
CA ALA A 138 4.21 -6.57 9.13
C ALA A 138 3.59 -7.11 10.43
N ILE A 139 2.26 -7.30 10.48
CA ILE A 139 1.59 -7.71 11.72
C ILE A 139 1.77 -9.19 12.07
N HIS A 140 1.98 -10.06 11.08
CA HIS A 140 2.17 -11.50 11.32
C HIS A 140 3.63 -11.94 11.30
N GLY A 141 4.54 -11.08 10.84
CA GLY A 141 5.96 -11.44 10.65
C GLY A 141 6.18 -12.59 9.66
N LYS A 142 5.21 -12.85 8.76
CA LYS A 142 5.21 -13.98 7.83
C LYS A 142 5.42 -13.53 6.40
N ASN A 143 6.22 -14.27 5.64
CA ASN A 143 6.23 -14.16 4.18
C ASN A 143 5.12 -15.01 3.56
N TYR A 144 4.18 -14.38 2.88
CA TYR A 144 3.04 -15.02 2.21
C TYR A 144 3.33 -15.47 0.77
N LEU A 145 4.54 -15.28 0.23
CA LEU A 145 4.81 -15.48 -1.19
C LEU A 145 4.34 -16.85 -1.70
N SER A 146 4.62 -17.94 -0.98
CA SER A 146 4.17 -19.29 -1.35
C SER A 146 2.64 -19.42 -1.39
N ASP A 147 1.95 -18.74 -0.47
CA ASP A 147 0.49 -18.77 -0.35
C ASP A 147 -0.20 -18.01 -1.50
N LEU A 148 0.53 -17.17 -2.23
CA LEU A 148 0.01 -16.31 -3.30
C LEU A 148 0.08 -16.93 -4.70
N LYS A 149 0.76 -18.07 -4.86
CA LYS A 149 0.99 -18.74 -6.16
C LYS A 149 1.70 -17.82 -7.17
N PRO A 150 2.97 -17.46 -6.94
CA PRO A 150 3.73 -16.65 -7.86
C PRO A 150 3.97 -17.44 -9.15
N VAL A 151 3.84 -16.77 -10.30
CA VAL A 151 4.13 -17.39 -11.60
C VAL A 151 5.58 -17.13 -11.99
N SER A 152 6.10 -17.88 -12.96
CA SER A 152 7.46 -17.67 -13.46
C SER A 152 7.64 -16.27 -14.06
N LYS A 153 8.90 -15.81 -14.18
CA LYS A 153 9.21 -14.54 -14.84
C LYS A 153 8.67 -14.48 -16.27
N ASN A 154 8.80 -15.56 -17.04
CA ASN A 154 8.30 -15.64 -18.41
C ASN A 154 6.78 -15.52 -18.47
N GLU A 155 6.07 -16.15 -17.52
CA GLU A 155 4.61 -16.06 -17.41
C GLU A 155 4.13 -14.66 -17.01
N SER A 156 4.90 -13.96 -16.16
CA SER A 156 4.66 -12.57 -15.80
C SER A 156 4.87 -11.64 -17.00
N ILE A 157 6.00 -11.80 -17.71
CA ILE A 157 6.33 -11.03 -18.92
C ILE A 157 5.27 -11.23 -19.99
N LYS A 158 4.80 -12.45 -20.20
CA LYS A 158 3.73 -12.75 -21.16
C LYS A 158 2.46 -11.93 -20.89
N ARG A 159 2.04 -11.83 -19.63
CA ARG A 159 0.89 -10.99 -19.23
C ARG A 159 1.19 -9.51 -19.46
N TRP A 160 2.38 -9.06 -19.09
CA TRP A 160 2.80 -7.68 -19.32
C TRP A 160 2.76 -7.30 -20.81
N ASP A 161 3.29 -8.15 -21.68
CA ASP A 161 3.38 -7.88 -23.12
C ASP A 161 2.01 -7.93 -23.79
N TYR A 162 1.10 -8.75 -23.28
CA TYR A 162 -0.26 -8.87 -23.81
C TYR A 162 -1.18 -7.73 -23.32
N TYR A 163 -1.23 -7.47 -22.01
CA TYR A 163 -2.16 -6.47 -21.43
C TYR A 163 -1.57 -5.06 -21.38
N GLY A 164 -0.24 -4.93 -21.43
CA GLY A 164 0.47 -3.67 -21.25
C GLY A 164 0.90 -3.43 -19.80
N ALA A 165 1.48 -2.25 -19.58
CA ALA A 165 2.02 -1.87 -18.28
C ALA A 165 0.90 -1.78 -17.22
N VAL A 166 1.14 -2.36 -16.05
CA VAL A 166 0.15 -2.41 -14.95
C VAL A 166 -0.31 -1.02 -14.51
N GLY A 167 0.55 0.00 -14.62
CA GLY A 167 0.18 1.37 -14.29
C GLY A 167 -0.85 2.02 -15.21
N ASN A 168 -1.12 1.43 -16.38
CA ASN A 168 -2.23 1.81 -17.25
C ASN A 168 -3.59 1.34 -16.71
N PHE A 169 -3.59 0.46 -15.71
CA PHE A 169 -4.78 -0.05 -15.05
C PHE A 169 -4.93 0.63 -13.71
N LYS A 170 -6.05 1.29 -13.48
CA LYS A 170 -6.35 1.93 -12.18
C LYS A 170 -7.15 0.97 -11.32
N ASN A 171 -6.68 0.75 -10.09
CA ASN A 171 -7.38 -0.04 -9.08
C ASN A 171 -7.55 0.79 -7.82
N LYS A 172 -8.73 1.41 -7.67
CA LYS A 172 -9.06 2.32 -6.56
C LYS A 172 -9.51 1.59 -5.28
N GLY A 173 -9.10 0.33 -5.13
CA GLY A 173 -9.59 -0.52 -4.06
C GLY A 173 -8.58 -1.60 -3.69
N PHE A 174 -8.84 -2.22 -2.55
CA PHE A 174 -7.97 -3.25 -1.98
C PHE A 174 -8.20 -4.64 -2.55
N ARG A 175 -9.11 -4.78 -3.53
CA ARG A 175 -9.33 -6.06 -4.22
C ARG A 175 -8.25 -6.25 -5.27
N PRO A 176 -7.72 -7.47 -5.44
CA PRO A 176 -6.67 -7.72 -6.42
C PRO A 176 -7.20 -7.57 -7.85
N LEU A 177 -6.41 -6.96 -8.73
CA LEU A 177 -6.70 -6.92 -10.16
C LEU A 177 -5.94 -8.06 -10.85
N LEU A 178 -6.68 -9.05 -11.35
CA LEU A 178 -6.14 -10.26 -11.95
C LEU A 178 -6.06 -10.13 -13.46
N PHE A 179 -4.97 -10.66 -14.02
CA PHE A 179 -4.65 -10.67 -15.45
C PHE A 179 -4.58 -12.13 -15.92
N PRO A 180 -5.64 -12.62 -16.59
CA PRO A 180 -5.72 -14.01 -17.06
C PRO A 180 -4.52 -14.42 -17.92
N ASP A 181 -4.24 -15.72 -18.00
CA ASP A 181 -3.20 -16.19 -18.93
C ASP A 181 -3.67 -16.00 -20.38
N PRO A 182 -3.01 -15.14 -21.18
CA PRO A 182 -3.46 -14.87 -22.55
C PRO A 182 -3.34 -16.09 -23.47
N SER A 183 -2.49 -17.07 -23.15
CA SER A 183 -2.40 -18.32 -23.91
C SER A 183 -3.57 -19.27 -23.64
N LYS A 184 -4.18 -19.20 -22.46
CA LYS A 184 -5.33 -20.05 -22.07
C LYS A 184 -6.66 -19.36 -22.33
N SER A 185 -6.70 -18.03 -22.22
CA SER A 185 -7.92 -17.25 -22.32
C SER A 185 -7.64 -15.95 -23.08
N PRO A 186 -7.43 -16.03 -24.41
CA PRO A 186 -6.95 -14.92 -25.24
C PRO A 186 -7.95 -13.76 -25.39
N ASN A 187 -9.18 -13.91 -24.93
CA ASN A 187 -10.20 -12.85 -24.95
C ASN A 187 -10.56 -12.36 -23.53
N ALA A 188 -9.93 -12.90 -22.50
CA ALA A 188 -10.25 -12.56 -21.13
C ALA A 188 -9.62 -11.21 -20.75
N ARG A 189 -10.46 -10.34 -20.18
CA ARG A 189 -10.06 -9.02 -19.70
C ARG A 189 -9.61 -9.10 -18.24
N PRO A 190 -8.75 -8.16 -17.79
CA PRO A 190 -8.45 -8.04 -16.37
C PRO A 190 -9.72 -7.85 -15.54
N TYR A 191 -9.77 -8.44 -14.35
CA TYR A 191 -10.96 -8.41 -13.48
C TYR A 191 -10.58 -8.41 -12.00
N LEU A 192 -11.50 -7.97 -11.14
CA LEU A 192 -11.28 -7.95 -9.69
C LEU A 192 -11.46 -9.35 -9.08
N GLY A 193 -10.41 -9.84 -8.42
CA GLY A 193 -10.44 -11.06 -7.63
C GLY A 193 -10.97 -10.85 -6.21
N GLU A 194 -10.82 -11.88 -5.39
CA GLU A 194 -11.14 -11.85 -3.96
C GLU A 194 -9.86 -11.85 -3.12
N LEU A 195 -9.93 -11.19 -1.96
CA LEU A 195 -8.85 -11.25 -0.99
C LEU A 195 -8.79 -12.63 -0.32
N PRO A 196 -7.59 -13.20 -0.16
CA PRO A 196 -7.41 -14.44 0.61
C PRO A 196 -7.82 -14.24 2.07
N SER A 197 -8.17 -15.32 2.76
CA SER A 197 -8.70 -15.28 4.14
C SER A 197 -7.78 -14.56 5.12
N PHE A 198 -6.46 -14.76 5.00
CA PHE A 198 -5.50 -14.09 5.88
C PHE A 198 -5.50 -12.56 5.69
N MET A 199 -5.85 -12.05 4.51
CA MET A 199 -5.96 -10.61 4.25
C MET A 199 -7.30 -10.02 4.68
N LYS A 200 -8.14 -10.80 5.35
CA LYS A 200 -9.42 -10.40 5.93
C LYS A 200 -9.48 -10.63 7.45
N SER A 201 -8.36 -11.01 8.08
CA SER A 201 -8.33 -11.36 9.50
C SER A 201 -8.39 -10.15 10.42
N VAL A 202 -8.06 -8.94 9.92
CA VAL A 202 -8.16 -7.69 10.67
C VAL A 202 -9.24 -6.82 10.04
N LYS A 203 -10.10 -6.24 10.87
CA LYS A 203 -11.07 -5.22 10.45
C LYS A 203 -10.49 -3.84 10.74
N PRO A 204 -10.63 -2.86 9.83
CA PRO A 204 -10.19 -1.50 10.11
C PRO A 204 -10.98 -0.92 11.30
N TYR A 205 -10.29 -0.14 12.13
CA TYR A 205 -10.90 0.57 13.24
C TYR A 205 -12.03 1.49 12.76
N SER A 206 -13.15 1.49 13.48
CA SER A 206 -14.37 2.22 13.11
C SER A 206 -15.06 2.94 14.27
N ASN A 207 -14.65 2.70 15.52
CA ASN A 207 -15.31 3.26 16.71
C ASN A 207 -14.77 4.66 17.10
N PHE A 208 -14.83 5.61 16.17
CA PHE A 208 -14.30 6.97 16.38
C PHE A 208 -15.10 7.77 17.42
N ASP A 209 -16.35 7.40 17.70
CA ASP A 209 -17.23 8.08 18.67
C ASP A 209 -16.80 7.86 20.13
N SER A 210 -15.99 6.82 20.39
CA SER A 210 -15.48 6.52 21.74
C SER A 210 -14.53 7.60 22.29
N GLY A 211 -13.93 8.41 21.42
CA GLY A 211 -12.85 9.33 21.76
C GLY A 211 -11.52 8.64 22.12
N ASP A 212 -11.43 7.31 21.96
CA ASP A 212 -10.19 6.56 22.17
C ASP A 212 -9.22 6.73 21.00
N VAL A 213 -9.74 6.97 19.79
CA VAL A 213 -8.96 7.30 18.61
C VAL A 213 -9.56 8.54 17.98
N VAL A 214 -8.74 9.59 17.88
CA VAL A 214 -9.14 10.88 17.30
C VAL A 214 -8.24 11.18 16.12
N ILE A 215 -8.85 11.46 14.98
CA ILE A 215 -8.12 11.91 13.79
C ILE A 215 -7.83 13.40 13.98
N VAL A 216 -6.56 13.72 14.20
CA VAL A 216 -6.11 15.11 14.33
C VAL A 216 -5.98 15.73 12.94
N ASN A 217 -5.46 14.95 11.99
CA ASN A 217 -5.43 15.27 10.58
C ASN A 217 -5.60 14.01 9.73
N ASP A 218 -6.47 14.08 8.71
CA ASP A 218 -6.84 12.93 7.87
C ASP A 218 -6.08 12.85 6.53
N SER A 219 -5.34 13.89 6.12
CA SER A 219 -4.58 13.89 4.86
C SER A 219 -3.82 15.19 4.59
N ASP A 220 -2.89 15.57 5.44
CA ASP A 220 -2.04 16.72 5.16
C ASP A 220 -1.07 16.40 4.03
N PHE A 221 -0.76 17.44 3.27
CA PHE A 221 0.08 17.36 2.09
C PHE A 221 1.49 17.86 2.38
N GLY A 222 2.48 17.10 1.91
CA GLY A 222 3.87 17.52 1.87
C GLY A 222 4.41 17.47 0.44
N VAL A 223 5.05 18.56 -0.01
CA VAL A 223 5.87 18.53 -1.23
C VAL A 223 7.32 18.31 -0.82
N TYR A 224 7.96 17.32 -1.44
CA TYR A 224 9.38 17.03 -1.25
C TYR A 224 10.17 17.31 -2.53
N LEU A 225 11.29 18.01 -2.39
CA LEU A 225 12.32 18.16 -3.43
C LEU A 225 13.65 17.69 -2.84
N ASN A 226 14.36 16.80 -3.56
CA ASN A 226 15.65 16.25 -3.11
C ASN A 226 15.62 15.67 -1.66
N ASN A 227 14.58 14.91 -1.31
CA ASN A 227 14.31 14.37 0.04
C ASN A 227 14.17 15.43 1.17
N LYS A 228 13.94 16.71 0.83
CA LYS A 228 13.62 17.76 1.80
C LYS A 228 12.19 18.23 1.59
N ARG A 229 11.41 18.36 2.66
CA ARG A 229 10.06 18.97 2.62
C ARG A 229 10.24 20.45 2.27
N VAL A 230 9.56 20.90 1.23
CA VAL A 230 9.62 22.30 0.74
C VAL A 230 8.29 23.03 0.96
N TYR A 231 7.18 22.30 1.08
CA TYR A 231 5.86 22.84 1.43
C TYR A 231 5.04 21.87 2.29
N GLY A 232 4.20 22.46 3.15
CA GLY A 232 3.21 21.81 4.00
C GLY A 232 3.36 22.26 5.45
N ASP A 233 2.25 22.69 6.07
CA ASP A 233 2.19 23.07 7.49
C ASP A 233 2.51 21.87 8.43
#